data_AF-A0A8T5KAC1-F1
#
_entry.id   AF-A0A8T5KAC1-F1
#
_cell.length_a   1.000
_cell.length_b   1.000
_cell.length_c   1.000
_cell.angle_alpha   90.00
_cell.angle_beta   90.00
_cell.angle_gamma   90.00
#
_symmetry.space_group_name_H-M   'P 1'
#
loop_
_entity.id
_entity.type
_entity.pdbx_description
1 polymer ?
#
loop_
_entity_poly.entity_id
_entity_poly.type
_entity_poly.pdbx_seq_one_letter_code
_entity_poly.pdbx_strand_id
1 'polypeptide(L)'
;MNWLAIKAWLSKAMVWCKVHWELLLGLAVGLVVLVVFRRSSPDFSNLYRQMMERQKEEVDAIDELHQREIKLQEEAAERALEAMKQVEADYASRSEALDKKKRREVQKVIEESKNNPDDLARRLAELTGATFVPRGE
;
A
#
# COMPACT_ATOMS: atom_id res chain seq x y z
N MET A 1 56.48 33.43 63.41
CA MET A 1 56.23 33.25 61.97
C MET A 1 55.32 34.39 61.51
N ASN A 2 55.70 35.07 60.44
CA ASN A 2 55.39 36.47 60.14
C ASN A 2 53.88 36.80 59.99
N TRP A 3 53.23 37.25 61.08
CA TRP A 3 51.86 37.81 61.08
C TRP A 3 51.70 38.94 60.06
N LEU A 4 52.75 39.75 59.90
CA LEU A 4 52.83 40.82 58.89
C LEU A 4 52.83 40.27 57.46
N ALA A 5 53.44 39.11 57.22
CA ALA A 5 53.42 38.46 55.91
C ALA A 5 52.04 37.90 55.59
N ILE A 6 51.33 37.34 56.59
CA ILE A 6 49.95 36.88 56.43
C ILE A 6 49.05 38.06 56.09
N LYS A 7 49.17 39.18 56.81
CA LYS A 7 48.37 40.39 56.55
C LYS A 7 48.66 40.97 55.15
N ALA A 8 49.93 41.03 54.76
CA ALA A 8 50.35 41.52 53.44
C ALA A 8 49.88 40.60 52.31
N TRP A 9 49.88 39.28 52.54
CA TRP A 9 49.37 38.30 51.59
C TRP A 9 47.85 38.39 51.46
N LEU A 10 47.12 38.56 52.58
CA LEU A 10 45.67 38.73 52.60
C LEU A 10 45.24 40.02 51.88
N SER A 11 45.97 41.12 52.08
CA SER A 11 45.70 42.37 51.36
C SER A 11 46.00 42.23 49.86
N LYS A 12 47.07 41.50 49.48
CA LYS A 12 47.36 41.20 48.07
C LYS A 12 46.29 40.32 47.44
N ALA A 13 45.83 39.28 48.16
CA ALA A 13 44.75 38.41 47.71
C ALA A 13 43.43 39.18 47.59
N MET A 14 43.14 40.12 48.49
CA MET A 14 41.95 40.97 48.43
C MET A 14 41.99 41.94 47.24
N VAL A 15 43.15 42.57 46.98
CA VAL A 15 43.33 43.42 45.80
C VAL A 15 43.27 42.60 44.51
N TRP A 16 43.90 41.42 44.49
CA TRP A 16 43.86 40.50 43.35
C TRP A 16 42.43 39.99 43.08
N CYS A 17 41.67 39.66 44.11
CA CYS A 17 40.25 39.28 44.02
C CYS A 17 39.40 40.45 43.49
N LYS A 18 39.71 41.69 43.90
CA LYS A 18 39.02 42.89 43.41
C LYS A 18 39.40 43.26 41.97
N VAL A 19 40.62 42.97 41.54
CA VAL A 19 41.12 43.22 40.18
C VAL A 19 40.68 42.14 39.20
N HIS A 20 40.66 40.87 39.62
CA HIS A 20 40.33 39.72 38.77
C HIS A 20 38.93 39.15 39.05
N TRP A 21 38.01 39.98 39.56
CA TRP A 21 36.63 39.59 39.86
C TRP A 21 35.88 39.03 38.62
N GLU A 22 36.22 39.51 37.42
CA GLU A 22 35.69 38.99 36.14
C GLU A 22 36.10 37.54 35.86
N LEU A 23 37.35 37.16 36.19
CA LEU A 23 37.82 35.78 36.04
C LEU A 23 37.17 34.85 37.06
N LEU A 24 36.95 35.32 38.29
CA LEU A 24 36.25 34.55 39.32
C LEU A 24 34.77 34.37 38.98
N LEU A 25 34.11 35.39 38.41
CA LEU A 25 32.76 35.26 37.88
C LEU A 25 32.70 34.27 36.71
N GLY A 26 33.63 34.36 35.76
CA GLY A 26 33.72 33.39 34.66
C GLY A 26 33.92 31.96 35.16
N LEU A 27 34.80 31.77 36.15
CA LEU A 27 35.04 30.47 36.78
C LEU A 27 33.79 29.96 37.51
N ALA A 28 33.12 30.83 38.28
CA ALA A 28 31.90 30.48 39.01
C ALA A 28 30.77 30.09 38.06
N VAL A 29 30.56 30.86 36.98
CA VAL A 29 29.58 30.54 35.93
C VAL A 29 29.94 29.21 35.26
N GLY A 30 31.20 28.99 34.91
CA GLY A 30 31.68 27.72 34.35
C GLY A 30 31.43 26.53 35.29
N LEU A 31 31.66 26.70 36.58
CA LEU A 31 31.39 25.69 37.61
C LEU A 31 29.90 25.39 37.74
N VAL A 32 29.05 26.42 37.73
CA VAL A 32 27.59 26.26 37.79
C VAL A 32 27.10 25.51 36.55
N VAL A 33 27.55 25.89 35.34
CA VAL A 33 27.19 25.19 34.11
C VAL A 33 27.63 23.74 34.17
N LEU A 34 28.86 23.46 34.61
CA LEU A 34 29.37 22.10 34.72
C LEU A 34 28.56 21.27 35.72
N VAL A 35 28.21 21.82 36.89
CA VAL A 35 27.40 21.13 37.90
C VAL A 35 25.98 20.86 37.39
N VAL A 36 25.36 21.82 36.70
CA VAL A 36 24.02 21.66 36.10
C VAL A 36 24.05 20.60 35.00
N PHE A 37 25.02 20.66 34.06
CA PHE A 37 25.17 19.66 33.00
C PHE A 37 25.50 18.27 33.54
N ARG A 38 26.30 18.18 34.61
CA ARG A 38 26.68 16.90 35.24
C ARG A 38 25.53 16.27 36.02
N ARG A 39 24.61 17.07 36.57
CA ARG A 39 23.36 16.57 37.19
C ARG A 39 22.30 16.22 36.15
N SER A 40 22.25 16.99 35.07
CA SER A 40 21.26 16.87 34.02
C SER A 40 21.81 16.06 32.87
N SER A 41 22.42 14.89 33.12
CA SER A 41 22.55 13.87 32.08
C SER A 41 21.13 13.43 31.77
N PRO A 42 20.46 14.03 30.77
CA PRO A 42 19.11 13.64 30.40
C PRO A 42 19.26 12.20 29.93
N ASP A 43 18.24 11.39 30.19
CA ASP A 43 18.27 9.98 29.82
C ASP A 43 18.09 9.86 28.29
N PHE A 44 19.10 10.33 27.54
CA PHE A 44 19.20 10.27 26.09
C PHE A 44 19.05 8.84 25.60
N SER A 45 19.41 7.88 26.45
CA SER A 45 19.22 6.46 26.19
C SER A 45 17.74 6.09 26.07
N ASN A 46 16.88 6.63 26.94
CA ASN A 46 15.44 6.39 26.91
C ASN A 46 14.75 7.12 25.77
N LEU A 47 15.19 8.34 25.44
CA LEU A 47 14.68 9.07 24.27
C LEU A 47 15.05 8.36 22.97
N TYR A 48 16.29 7.89 22.87
CA TYR A 48 16.75 7.14 21.70
C TYR A 48 16.02 5.80 21.56
N ARG A 49 15.82 5.08 22.67
CA ARG A 49 15.03 3.83 22.69
C ARG A 49 13.59 4.06 22.23
N GLN A 50 12.92 5.09 22.76
CA GLN A 50 11.56 5.44 22.34
C GLN A 50 11.48 5.80 20.86
N MET A 51 12.49 6.50 20.33
CA MET A 51 12.55 6.83 18.91
C MET A 51 12.70 5.58 18.04
N MET A 52 13.57 4.64 18.44
CA MET A 52 13.71 3.35 17.75
C MET A 52 12.47 2.49 17.81
N GLU A 53 11.80 2.44 18.96
CA GLU A 53 10.59 1.65 19.13
C GLU A 53 9.46 2.19 18.24
N ARG A 54 9.28 3.52 18.20
CA ARG A 54 8.32 4.15 17.27
C ARG A 54 8.65 3.90 15.80
N GLN A 55 9.92 4.02 15.41
CA GLN A 55 10.31 3.73 14.03
C GLN A 55 10.04 2.27 13.66
N LYS A 56 10.29 1.35 14.58
CA LYS A 56 9.99 -0.06 14.38
C LYS A 56 8.49 -0.29 14.24
N GLU A 57 7.68 0.29 15.12
CA GLU A 57 6.21 0.21 15.04
C GLU A 57 5.67 0.77 13.73
N GLU A 58 6.22 1.90 13.26
CA GLU A 58 5.83 2.49 11.97
C GLU A 58 6.17 1.57 10.79
N VAL A 59 7.37 0.98 10.79
CA VAL A 59 7.79 0.03 9.74
C VAL A 59 6.94 -1.24 9.78
N ASP A 60 6.72 -1.81 10.97
CA ASP A 60 5.91 -3.02 11.13
C ASP A 60 4.46 -2.77 10.68
N ALA A 61 3.90 -1.60 10.97
CA ALA A 61 2.56 -1.22 10.51
C ALA A 61 2.49 -1.06 8.98
N ILE A 62 3.51 -0.47 8.36
CA ILE A 62 3.59 -0.36 6.90
C ILE A 62 3.68 -1.74 6.25
N ASP A 63 4.51 -2.62 6.79
CA ASP A 63 4.68 -3.98 6.27
C ASP A 63 3.38 -4.78 6.41
N GLU A 64 2.69 -4.68 7.55
CA GLU A 64 1.40 -5.33 7.73
C GLU A 64 0.34 -4.83 6.74
N LEU A 65 0.27 -3.51 6.50
CA LEU A 65 -0.62 -2.94 5.50
C LEU A 65 -0.30 -3.42 4.09
N HIS A 66 0.99 -3.49 3.75
CA HIS A 66 1.43 -3.98 2.45
C HIS A 66 1.09 -5.45 2.24
N GLN A 67 1.31 -6.30 3.25
CA GLN A 67 0.92 -7.71 3.21
C GLN A 67 -0.59 -7.90 3.07
N ARG A 68 -1.40 -7.06 3.72
CA ARG A 68 -2.86 -7.07 3.57
C ARG A 68 -3.26 -6.63 2.16
N GLU A 69 -2.62 -5.62 1.60
CA GLU A 69 -2.88 -5.15 0.24
C GLU A 69 -2.59 -6.24 -0.79
N ILE A 70 -1.44 -6.92 -0.69
CA ILE A 70 -1.08 -8.03 -1.58
C ILE A 70 -2.16 -9.12 -1.53
N LYS A 71 -2.56 -9.55 -0.33
CA LYS A 71 -3.61 -10.58 -0.19
C LYS A 71 -4.94 -10.15 -0.80
N LEU A 72 -5.35 -8.90 -0.59
CA LEU A 72 -6.57 -8.37 -1.19
C LEU A 72 -6.49 -8.31 -2.72
N GLN A 73 -5.32 -7.97 -3.28
CA GLN A 73 -5.10 -7.98 -4.72
C GLN A 73 -5.14 -9.40 -5.28
N GLU A 74 -4.50 -10.37 -4.63
CA GLU A 74 -4.53 -11.79 -5.01
C GLU A 74 -5.96 -12.33 -4.99
N GLU A 75 -6.71 -12.13 -3.91
CA GLU A 75 -8.10 -12.54 -3.80
C GLU A 75 -8.99 -11.88 -4.86
N ALA A 76 -8.77 -10.59 -5.16
CA ALA A 76 -9.52 -9.88 -6.18
C ALA A 76 -9.23 -10.44 -7.59
N ALA A 77 -7.96 -10.76 -7.86
CA ALA A 77 -7.54 -11.38 -9.12
C ALA A 77 -8.13 -12.78 -9.29
N GLU A 78 -8.12 -13.61 -8.24
CA GLU A 78 -8.75 -14.94 -8.25
C GLU A 78 -10.25 -14.84 -8.51
N ARG A 79 -10.96 -13.97 -7.78
CA ARG A 79 -12.40 -13.74 -7.98
C ARG A 79 -12.73 -13.26 -9.39
N ALA A 80 -11.92 -12.37 -9.95
CA ALA A 80 -12.10 -11.91 -11.33
C ALA A 80 -11.92 -13.05 -12.33
N LEU A 81 -10.92 -13.90 -12.13
CA LEU A 81 -10.63 -15.05 -12.99
C LEU A 81 -11.73 -16.11 -12.90
N GLU A 82 -12.25 -16.39 -11.71
CA GLU A 82 -13.40 -17.28 -11.52
C GLU A 82 -14.66 -16.74 -12.20
N ALA A 83 -14.95 -15.45 -12.03
CA ALA A 83 -16.09 -14.81 -12.69
C ALA A 83 -15.97 -14.88 -14.22
N MET A 84 -14.77 -14.64 -14.78
CA MET A 84 -14.53 -14.78 -16.22
C MET A 84 -14.77 -16.22 -16.69
N LYS A 85 -14.24 -17.22 -15.98
CA LYS A 85 -14.46 -18.64 -16.31
C LYS A 85 -15.94 -19.01 -16.29
N GLN A 86 -16.70 -18.52 -15.29
CA GLN A 86 -18.14 -18.77 -15.23
C GLN A 86 -18.86 -18.14 -16.41
N VAL A 87 -18.53 -16.89 -16.76
CA VAL A 87 -19.12 -16.19 -17.92
C VAL A 87 -18.80 -16.93 -19.22
N GLU A 88 -17.56 -17.38 -19.41
CA GLU A 88 -17.15 -18.16 -20.59
C GLU A 88 -17.90 -19.49 -20.68
N ALA A 89 -18.03 -20.22 -19.56
CA ALA A 89 -18.76 -21.48 -19.51
C ALA A 89 -20.25 -21.28 -19.80
N ASP A 90 -20.87 -20.24 -19.23
CA ASP A 90 -22.26 -19.88 -19.49
C ASP A 90 -22.48 -19.51 -20.96
N TYR A 91 -21.58 -18.73 -21.53
CA TYR A 91 -21.65 -18.34 -22.93
C TYR A 91 -21.48 -19.54 -23.87
N ALA A 92 -20.51 -20.42 -23.60
CA ALA A 92 -20.28 -21.64 -24.36
C ALA A 92 -21.52 -22.56 -24.31
N SER A 93 -22.10 -22.75 -23.12
CA SER A 93 -23.32 -23.54 -22.95
C SER A 93 -24.51 -22.96 -23.71
N ARG A 94 -24.72 -21.63 -23.62
CA ARG A 94 -25.79 -20.94 -24.36
C ARG A 94 -25.60 -21.02 -25.87
N SER A 95 -24.36 -20.87 -26.34
CA SER A 95 -24.01 -21.00 -27.76
C SER A 95 -24.31 -22.41 -28.27
N GLU A 96 -23.90 -23.45 -27.54
CA GLU A 96 -24.19 -24.84 -27.91
C GLU A 96 -25.69 -25.14 -27.90
N ALA A 97 -26.43 -24.59 -26.92
CA ALA A 97 -27.88 -24.71 -26.85
C ALA A 97 -28.58 -24.01 -28.03
N LEU A 98 -28.12 -22.81 -28.42
CA LEU A 98 -28.59 -22.08 -29.59
C LEU A 98 -28.33 -22.86 -30.87
N ASP A 99 -27.13 -23.43 -31.05
CA ASP A 99 -26.79 -24.27 -32.20
C ASP A 99 -27.66 -25.53 -32.28
N LYS A 100 -27.87 -26.22 -31.15
CA LYS A 100 -28.79 -27.37 -31.09
C LYS A 100 -30.21 -26.98 -31.44
N LYS A 101 -30.70 -25.83 -30.94
CA LYS A 101 -32.04 -25.32 -31.26
C LYS A 101 -32.16 -24.98 -32.74
N LYS A 102 -31.19 -24.28 -33.31
CA LYS A 102 -31.16 -23.90 -34.74
C LYS A 102 -31.12 -25.13 -35.64
N ARG A 103 -30.31 -26.15 -35.31
CA ARG A 103 -30.29 -27.44 -36.02
C ARG A 103 -31.64 -28.17 -35.96
N ARG A 104 -32.32 -28.16 -34.80
CA ARG A 104 -33.65 -28.77 -34.65
C ARG A 104 -34.72 -28.03 -35.47
N GLU A 105 -34.68 -26.70 -35.48
CA GLU A 105 -35.60 -25.90 -36.30
C GLU A 105 -35.38 -26.15 -37.80
N VAL A 106 -34.13 -26.18 -38.25
CA VAL A 106 -33.78 -26.57 -39.64
C VAL A 106 -34.30 -27.96 -39.98
N GLN A 107 -34.11 -28.94 -39.09
CA GLN A 107 -34.61 -30.30 -39.31
C GLN A 107 -36.14 -30.36 -39.41
N LYS A 108 -36.86 -29.63 -38.55
CA LYS A 108 -38.33 -29.55 -38.62
C LYS A 108 -38.79 -28.95 -39.94
N VAL A 109 -38.17 -27.87 -40.39
CA VAL A 109 -38.50 -27.24 -41.68
C VAL A 109 -38.23 -28.19 -42.84
N ILE A 110 -37.15 -28.98 -42.80
CA ILE A 110 -36.86 -30.03 -43.79
C ILE A 110 -37.95 -31.11 -43.80
N GLU A 111 -38.42 -31.55 -42.63
CA GLU A 111 -39.46 -32.57 -42.52
C GLU A 111 -40.84 -32.08 -42.96
N GLU A 112 -41.20 -30.85 -42.60
CA GLU A 112 -42.48 -30.21 -42.95
C GLU A 112 -42.57 -29.83 -44.44
N SER A 113 -41.44 -29.44 -45.06
CA SER A 113 -41.40 -29.03 -46.47
C SER A 113 -40.95 -30.13 -47.45
N LYS A 114 -40.96 -31.42 -47.03
CA LYS A 114 -40.60 -32.58 -47.86
C LYS A 114 -41.28 -32.65 -49.24
N ASN A 115 -42.46 -32.04 -49.38
CA ASN A 115 -43.26 -32.09 -50.59
C ASN A 115 -43.14 -30.84 -51.50
N ASN A 116 -42.34 -29.81 -51.12
CA ASN A 116 -42.16 -28.60 -51.94
C ASN A 116 -40.74 -28.00 -51.78
N PRO A 117 -39.83 -28.23 -52.74
CA PRO A 117 -38.42 -27.81 -52.62
C PRO A 117 -38.23 -26.28 -52.65
N ASP A 118 -39.10 -25.52 -53.32
CA ASP A 118 -39.02 -24.05 -53.35
C ASP A 118 -39.47 -23.42 -52.02
N ASP A 119 -40.50 -23.96 -51.37
CA ASP A 119 -40.98 -23.48 -50.06
C ASP A 119 -39.95 -23.80 -48.95
N LEU A 120 -39.27 -24.94 -49.06
CA LEU A 120 -38.16 -25.33 -48.19
C LEU A 120 -37.00 -24.32 -48.27
N ALA A 121 -36.55 -24.01 -49.49
CA ALA A 121 -35.41 -23.11 -49.70
C ALA A 121 -35.72 -21.67 -49.24
N ARG A 122 -36.98 -21.21 -49.38
CA ARG A 122 -37.43 -19.90 -48.90
C ARG A 122 -37.44 -19.81 -47.37
N ARG A 123 -38.00 -20.82 -46.69
CA ARG A 123 -38.05 -20.88 -45.22
C ARG A 123 -36.68 -21.06 -44.57
N LEU A 124 -35.78 -21.83 -45.20
CA LEU A 124 -34.40 -21.97 -44.74
C LEU A 124 -33.60 -20.68 -44.88
N ALA A 125 -33.79 -19.93 -45.97
CA ALA A 125 -33.19 -18.61 -46.18
C ALA A 125 -33.61 -17.61 -45.09
N GLU A 126 -34.90 -17.57 -44.72
CA GLU A 126 -35.42 -16.72 -43.64
C GLU A 126 -34.84 -17.07 -42.26
N LEU A 127 -34.70 -18.36 -41.93
CA LEU A 127 -34.17 -18.82 -40.63
C LEU A 127 -32.64 -18.69 -40.50
N THR A 128 -31.92 -18.79 -41.62
CA THR A 128 -30.45 -18.75 -41.62
C THR A 128 -29.88 -17.39 -42.01
N GLY A 129 -30.70 -16.50 -42.58
CA GLY A 129 -30.27 -15.23 -43.16
C GLY A 129 -29.56 -15.38 -44.51
N ALA A 130 -29.63 -16.56 -45.13
CA ALA A 130 -29.03 -16.82 -46.44
C ALA A 130 -29.86 -16.20 -47.57
N THR A 131 -29.21 -15.81 -48.66
CA THR A 131 -29.90 -15.27 -49.84
C THR A 131 -30.62 -16.40 -50.59
N PHE A 132 -31.95 -16.32 -50.69
CA PHE A 132 -32.75 -17.24 -51.50
C PHE A 132 -32.51 -16.99 -52.98
N VAL A 133 -32.00 -17.99 -53.70
CA VAL A 133 -31.89 -17.98 -55.17
C VAL A 133 -32.86 -19.02 -55.72
N PRO A 134 -33.97 -18.61 -56.37
CA PRO A 134 -34.95 -19.52 -56.93
C PRO A 134 -34.34 -20.35 -58.07
N ARG A 135 -34.72 -21.63 -58.18
CA ARG A 135 -34.22 -22.52 -59.23
C ARG A 135 -35.10 -22.42 -60.48
N GLY A 136 -34.77 -21.49 -61.36
CA GLY A 136 -35.27 -21.39 -62.74
C GLY A 136 -35.05 -19.99 -63.30
N GLU A 137 -34.44 -19.80 -64.46
CA GLU A 137 -34.16 -20.73 -65.58
C GLU A 137 -32.69 -21.16 -65.71
#